data_AF-A0AA39U4Z4-F1
#
_entry.id   AF-A0AA39U4Z4-F1
#
_cell.length_a   1.000
_cell.length_b   1.000
_cell.length_c   1.000
_cell.angle_alpha   90.00
_cell.angle_beta   90.00
_cell.angle_gamma   90.00
#
_symmetry.space_group_name_H-M   'P 1'
#
loop_
_entity.id
_entity.type
_entity.pdbx_description
1 polymer ?
#
loop_
_entity_poly.entity_id
_entity_poly.type
_entity_poly.pdbx_seq_one_letter_code
_entity_poly.pdbx_strand_id
1 'polypeptide(L)'
;MTSPFISPAPPTGNPSLPKRDVETTIHTNDPISKIVVDAGRKHTFYANERGTRFNIVALHRMNMHYLRKRIIDEAATIFKNGVMDDENSKKLTSLMRDYCTAVRDRECMRDLAYRDWNSCPFHIKSEREMERGLLEYLQTQGVEPEQMATGDDEGLSPTLPGGPWDYPSSRRNRNERYALTILGSVIIIIPMVIMTYVPGRTASIATVISCTMFFAAATAYFSPTKPPLELMIATAAYAAVLVVFVGASVTGVTDHMKA
;
A
#
# COMPACT_ATOMS: atom_id res chain seq x y z
N MET A 1 63.43 -25.35 -21.01
CA MET A 1 63.05 -23.94 -21.24
C MET A 1 61.90 -23.63 -20.30
N THR A 2 62.25 -23.12 -19.12
CA THR A 2 61.36 -22.83 -17.99
C THR A 2 60.98 -21.35 -18.04
N SER A 3 59.70 -21.02 -18.25
CA SER A 3 59.19 -19.67 -18.04
C SER A 3 58.82 -19.47 -16.56
N PRO A 4 59.11 -18.30 -15.96
CA PRO A 4 58.72 -18.03 -14.59
C PRO A 4 57.29 -17.49 -14.52
N PHE A 5 56.53 -18.03 -13.58
CA PHE A 5 55.20 -17.60 -13.19
C PHE A 5 55.31 -16.29 -12.40
N ILE A 6 54.86 -15.17 -12.97
CA ILE A 6 54.81 -13.87 -12.30
C ILE A 6 53.51 -13.81 -11.47
N SER A 7 53.65 -13.78 -10.14
CA SER A 7 52.54 -13.57 -9.22
C SER A 7 52.20 -12.08 -9.13
N PRO A 8 50.92 -11.66 -9.21
CA PRO A 8 50.55 -10.27 -8.97
C PRO A 8 50.54 -9.96 -7.47
N ALA A 9 51.02 -8.75 -7.12
CA ALA A 9 51.03 -8.21 -5.76
C ALA A 9 49.60 -7.89 -5.26
N PRO A 10 49.35 -7.93 -3.93
CA PRO A 10 48.03 -7.61 -3.37
C PRO A 10 47.75 -6.10 -3.44
N PRO A 11 46.49 -5.68 -3.70
CA PRO A 11 46.12 -4.28 -3.69
C PRO A 11 46.11 -3.74 -2.25
N THR A 12 47.10 -2.89 -1.93
CA THR A 12 47.07 -2.00 -0.77
C THR A 12 46.18 -0.81 -1.09
N GLY A 13 45.02 -0.71 -0.44
CA GLY A 13 44.16 0.47 -0.56
C GLY A 13 42.74 0.17 -0.14
N ASN A 14 42.49 0.18 1.17
CA ASN A 14 41.13 0.17 1.72
C ASN A 14 40.60 1.61 1.60
N PRO A 15 39.55 1.91 0.80
CA PRO A 15 38.93 3.23 0.83
C PRO A 15 38.20 3.39 2.16
N SER A 16 38.74 4.25 3.01
CA SER A 16 38.09 4.69 4.25
C SER A 16 36.71 5.24 3.94
N LEU A 17 35.68 4.49 4.35
CA LEU A 17 34.28 4.92 4.36
C LEU A 17 34.16 6.23 5.17
N PRO A 18 33.41 7.23 4.69
CA PRO A 18 33.17 8.44 5.47
C PRO A 18 32.35 8.08 6.72
N LYS A 19 32.93 8.31 7.90
CA LYS A 19 32.19 8.32 9.17
C LYS A 19 31.12 9.39 9.08
N ARG A 20 29.85 8.97 8.99
CA ARG A 20 28.71 9.82 9.29
C ARG A 20 28.61 9.90 10.81
N ASP A 21 29.31 10.86 11.39
CA ASP A 21 29.07 11.30 12.76
C ASP A 21 27.80 12.16 12.73
N VAL A 22 26.65 11.50 12.68
CA VAL A 22 25.35 12.13 12.98
C VAL A 22 25.14 11.98 14.47
N GLU A 23 25.90 12.75 15.25
CA GLU A 23 25.62 12.94 16.66
C GLU A 23 24.41 13.88 16.76
N THR A 24 23.23 13.29 16.65
CA THR A 24 21.98 13.99 16.92
C THR A 24 21.84 14.04 18.42
N THR A 25 22.09 15.20 19.01
CA THR A 25 21.78 15.48 20.42
C THR A 25 20.27 15.33 20.60
N ILE A 26 19.84 14.15 21.04
CA ILE A 26 18.44 13.89 21.39
C ILE A 26 18.18 14.67 22.68
N HIS A 27 17.39 15.74 22.60
CA HIS A 27 16.85 16.38 23.79
C HIS A 27 15.92 15.39 24.49
N THR A 28 16.44 14.77 25.55
CA THR A 28 15.91 13.59 26.26
C THR A 28 14.58 13.80 27.00
N ASN A 29 13.96 14.99 26.90
CA ASN A 29 12.77 15.37 27.68
C ASN A 29 11.58 15.85 26.82
N ASP A 30 11.53 15.54 25.53
CA ASP A 30 10.37 15.90 24.71
C ASP A 30 9.16 15.00 25.04
N PRO A 31 8.04 15.57 25.56
CA PRO A 31 6.87 14.80 25.95
C PRO A 31 6.23 14.07 24.74
N ILE A 32 6.34 14.62 23.53
CA ILE A 32 5.78 14.01 22.32
C ILE A 32 6.52 12.72 21.97
N SER A 33 7.86 12.73 22.07
CA SER A 33 8.69 11.55 21.80
C SER A 33 8.37 10.40 22.76
N LYS A 34 8.15 10.69 24.05
CA LYS A 34 7.76 9.68 25.03
C LYS A 34 6.38 9.08 24.72
N ILE A 35 5.38 9.91 24.43
CA ILE A 35 4.02 9.45 24.06
C ILE A 35 4.06 8.56 22.82
N VAL A 36 4.86 8.92 21.81
CA VAL A 36 5.02 8.13 20.58
C VAL A 36 5.68 6.78 20.86
N VAL A 37 6.68 6.73 21.75
CA VAL A 37 7.32 5.48 22.16
C VAL A 37 6.37 4.61 22.96
N ASP A 38 5.64 5.18 23.92
CA ASP A 38 4.68 4.44 24.76
C ASP A 38 3.52 3.90 23.91
N ALA A 39 2.95 4.72 23.01
CA ALA A 39 1.94 4.28 22.05
C ALA A 39 2.48 3.25 21.05
N GLY A 40 3.74 3.40 20.63
CA GLY A 40 4.39 2.51 19.69
C GLY A 40 4.73 1.14 20.28
N ARG A 41 5.08 1.07 21.57
CA ARG A 41 5.50 -0.14 22.26
C ARG A 41 4.45 -1.25 22.12
N LYS A 42 3.19 -0.91 22.38
CA LYS A 42 2.02 -1.81 22.26
C LYS A 42 1.90 -2.46 20.88
N HIS A 43 2.24 -1.70 19.83
CA HIS A 43 2.12 -2.16 18.46
C HIS A 43 3.40 -2.79 17.91
N THR A 44 4.53 -2.58 18.59
CA THR A 44 5.87 -2.98 18.12
C THR A 44 6.28 -4.32 18.69
N PHE A 45 6.11 -4.56 20.00
CA PHE A 45 6.47 -5.83 20.61
C PHE A 45 5.36 -6.32 21.53
N TYR A 46 4.69 -7.39 21.12
CA TYR A 46 3.52 -7.91 21.83
C TYR A 46 3.47 -9.43 21.86
N ALA A 47 2.77 -9.97 22.85
CA ALA A 47 2.48 -11.39 23.01
C ALA A 47 1.00 -11.67 22.75
N ASN A 48 0.72 -12.78 22.07
CA ASN A 48 -0.63 -13.33 21.90
C ASN A 48 -0.61 -14.85 22.12
N GLU A 49 -1.76 -15.50 21.92
CA GLU A 49 -1.92 -16.97 22.08
C GLU A 49 -0.93 -17.80 21.23
N ARG A 50 -0.40 -17.24 20.15
CA ARG A 50 0.54 -17.92 19.24
C ARG A 50 2.01 -17.64 19.56
N GLY A 51 2.28 -16.76 20.52
CA GLY A 51 3.62 -16.41 20.98
C GLY A 51 3.93 -14.91 20.87
N THR A 52 5.22 -14.59 20.96
CA THR A 52 5.73 -13.20 20.93
C THR A 52 5.98 -12.75 19.50
N ARG A 53 5.67 -11.49 19.22
CA ARG A 53 5.77 -10.91 17.88
C ARG A 53 6.38 -9.52 17.94
N PHE A 54 7.27 -9.25 16.99
CA PHE A 54 7.85 -7.94 16.79
C PHE A 54 7.50 -7.40 15.40
N ASN A 55 6.87 -6.23 15.37
CA ASN A 55 6.35 -5.58 14.18
C ASN A 55 7.24 -4.39 13.79
N ILE A 56 8.08 -4.60 12.78
CA ILE A 56 8.97 -3.58 12.24
C ILE A 56 8.18 -2.40 11.65
N VAL A 57 6.95 -2.64 11.17
CA VAL A 57 6.12 -1.58 10.60
C VAL A 57 5.65 -0.60 11.66
N ALA A 58 5.34 -1.06 12.86
CA ALA A 58 5.00 -0.17 13.97
C ALA A 58 6.19 0.74 14.34
N LEU A 59 7.40 0.18 14.36
CA LEU A 59 8.63 0.95 14.54
C LEU A 59 8.84 1.98 13.41
N HIS A 60 8.56 1.60 12.15
CA HIS A 60 8.61 2.53 11.02
C HIS A 60 7.60 3.68 11.16
N ARG A 61 6.38 3.43 11.67
CA ARG A 61 5.41 4.49 11.96
C ARG A 61 5.93 5.46 13.04
N MET A 62 6.62 4.95 14.06
CA MET A 62 7.25 5.80 15.07
C MET A 62 8.32 6.70 14.42
N ASN A 63 9.15 6.15 13.54
CA ASN A 63 10.14 6.92 12.79
C ASN A 63 9.48 8.01 11.92
N MET A 64 8.39 7.68 11.21
CA MET A 64 7.63 8.67 10.43
C MET A 64 7.10 9.82 11.28
N HIS A 65 6.63 9.53 12.50
CA HIS A 65 6.22 10.57 13.46
C HIS A 65 7.37 11.47 13.86
N TYR A 66 8.50 10.87 14.17
CA TYR A 66 9.70 11.61 14.53
C TYR A 66 10.16 12.54 13.40
N LEU A 67 10.10 12.08 12.15
CA LEU A 67 10.37 12.91 10.96
C LEU A 67 9.38 14.08 10.83
N ARG A 68 8.08 13.84 11.05
CA ARG A 68 7.07 14.92 11.05
C ARG A 68 7.37 15.97 12.12
N LYS A 69 7.71 15.54 13.33
CA LYS A 69 8.09 16.45 14.41
C LYS A 69 9.29 17.30 14.01
N ARG A 70 10.35 16.69 13.48
CA ARG A 70 11.55 17.42 13.03
C ARG A 70 11.25 18.44 11.93
N ILE A 71 10.35 18.13 11.00
CA ILE A 71 9.89 19.08 9.99
C ILE A 71 9.17 20.26 10.64
N ILE A 72 8.30 20.00 11.63
CA ILE A 72 7.58 21.05 12.37
C ILE A 72 8.54 21.92 13.18
N ASP A 73 9.52 21.32 13.87
CA ASP A 73 10.52 22.04 14.66
C ASP A 73 11.35 22.99 13.78
N GLU A 74 11.73 22.52 12.59
CA GLU A 74 12.45 23.32 11.60
C GLU A 74 11.58 24.45 11.04
N ALA A 75 10.32 24.14 10.68
CA ALA A 75 9.36 25.14 10.22
C ALA A 75 9.10 26.22 11.28
N ALA A 76 8.96 25.83 12.55
CA ALA A 76 8.81 26.75 13.67
C ALA A 76 10.03 27.67 13.82
N THR A 77 11.24 27.17 13.57
CA THR A 77 12.47 27.96 13.60
C THR A 77 12.49 28.99 12.48
N ILE A 78 12.14 28.59 11.24
CA ILE A 78 12.01 29.51 10.10
C ILE A 78 10.96 30.60 10.37
N PHE A 79 9.80 30.23 10.90
CA PHE A 79 8.73 31.19 11.20
C PHE A 79 9.11 32.16 12.33
N LYS A 80 9.86 31.73 13.34
CA LYS A 80 10.35 32.61 14.41
C LYS A 80 11.40 33.61 13.90
N ASN A 81 12.28 33.16 13.01
CA ASN A 81 13.33 34.02 12.46
C ASN A 81 12.80 34.97 11.39
N GLY A 82 11.65 34.67 10.77
CA GLY A 82 11.01 35.49 9.73
C GLY A 82 11.74 35.49 8.39
N VAL A 83 12.85 34.75 8.29
CA VAL A 83 13.67 34.62 7.09
C VAL A 83 14.04 33.15 6.90
N MET A 84 13.98 32.68 5.65
CA MET A 84 14.45 31.36 5.25
C MET A 84 15.85 31.52 4.65
N ASP A 85 16.87 31.10 5.39
CA ASP A 85 18.25 31.05 4.90
C ASP A 85 18.56 29.74 4.16
N ASP A 86 19.72 29.70 3.50
CA ASP A 86 20.18 28.55 2.74
C ASP A 86 20.38 27.29 3.60
N GLU A 87 20.71 27.45 4.89
CA GLU A 87 20.97 26.34 5.80
C GLU A 87 19.68 25.64 6.20
N ASN A 88 18.71 26.39 6.73
CA ASN A 88 17.40 25.89 7.12
C ASN A 88 16.64 25.38 5.90
N SER A 89 16.80 26.01 4.73
CA SER A 89 16.24 25.52 3.45
C SER A 89 16.77 24.15 3.07
N LYS A 90 18.10 23.94 3.13
CA LYS A 90 18.72 22.64 2.84
C LYS A 90 18.27 21.58 3.84
N LYS A 91 18.23 21.92 5.13
CA LYS A 91 17.84 21.03 6.20
C LYS A 91 16.37 20.60 6.07
N LEU A 92 15.46 21.55 5.86
CA LEU A 92 14.04 21.27 5.62
C LEU A 92 13.84 20.39 4.37
N THR A 93 14.54 20.69 3.28
CA THR A 93 14.50 19.88 2.05
C THR A 93 14.96 18.44 2.30
N SER A 94 16.03 18.25 3.09
CA SER A 94 16.49 16.92 3.47
C SER A 94 15.45 16.18 4.30
N LEU A 95 14.88 16.83 5.32
CA LEU A 95 13.85 16.24 6.17
C LEU A 95 12.59 15.83 5.37
N MET A 96 12.15 16.69 4.44
CA MET A 96 11.03 16.37 3.55
C MET A 96 11.34 15.19 2.65
N ARG A 97 12.57 15.10 2.11
CA ARG A 97 13.01 13.96 1.30
C ARG A 97 13.00 12.66 2.11
N ASP A 98 13.52 12.70 3.33
CA ASP A 98 13.56 11.54 4.22
C ASP A 98 12.13 11.10 4.58
N TYR A 99 11.25 12.05 4.90
CA TYR A 99 9.84 11.77 5.16
C TYR A 99 9.13 11.16 3.94
N CYS A 100 9.28 11.74 2.75
CA CYS A 100 8.69 11.20 1.52
C CYS A 100 9.26 9.81 1.16
N THR A 101 10.51 9.53 1.53
CA THR A 101 11.10 8.19 1.39
C THR A 101 10.46 7.22 2.37
N ALA A 102 10.33 7.60 3.65
CA ALA A 102 9.64 6.80 4.65
C ALA A 102 8.17 6.52 4.28
N VAL A 103 7.47 7.49 3.67
CA VAL A 103 6.11 7.28 3.13
C VAL A 103 6.12 6.21 2.04
N ARG A 104 7.06 6.27 1.07
CA ARG A 104 7.17 5.25 0.01
C ARG A 104 7.54 3.88 0.56
N ASP A 105 8.45 3.81 1.52
CA ASP A 105 8.84 2.55 2.17
C ASP A 105 7.66 1.93 2.90
N ARG A 106 6.81 2.75 3.52
CA ARG A 106 5.57 2.28 4.16
C ARG A 106 4.62 1.65 3.16
N GLU A 107 4.46 2.22 1.97
CA GLU A 107 3.62 1.64 0.91
C GLU A 107 4.20 0.29 0.45
N CYS A 108 5.51 0.17 0.31
CA CYS A 108 6.19 -1.09 0.01
C CYS A 108 5.96 -2.15 1.11
N MET A 109 6.12 -1.76 2.39
CA MET A 109 5.85 -2.64 3.53
C MET A 109 4.39 -3.12 3.53
N ARG A 110 3.45 -2.24 3.19
CA ARG A 110 2.02 -2.54 3.08
C ARG A 110 1.73 -3.54 1.97
N ASP A 111 2.30 -3.34 0.78
CA ASP A 111 2.09 -4.24 -0.36
C ASP A 111 2.63 -5.64 -0.09
N LEU A 112 3.79 -5.76 0.57
CA LEU A 112 4.35 -7.06 0.96
C LEU A 112 3.49 -7.74 2.03
N ALA A 113 3.00 -7.00 3.03
CA ALA A 113 2.07 -7.53 4.01
C ALA A 113 0.74 -7.99 3.38
N TYR A 114 0.29 -7.33 2.31
CA TYR A 114 -0.92 -7.70 1.57
C TYR A 114 -0.78 -9.02 0.81
N ARG A 115 0.39 -9.26 0.20
CA ARG A 115 0.65 -10.46 -0.60
C ARG A 115 0.66 -11.73 0.25
N ASP A 116 1.41 -11.72 1.34
CA ASP A 116 1.48 -12.85 2.25
C ASP A 116 1.84 -12.41 3.67
N TRP A 117 0.83 -12.32 4.52
CA TRP A 117 0.98 -11.99 5.94
C TRP A 117 1.80 -13.04 6.72
N ASN A 118 1.76 -14.30 6.28
CA ASN A 118 2.41 -15.38 6.99
C ASN A 118 3.91 -15.43 6.73
N SER A 119 4.38 -15.00 5.56
CA SER A 119 5.81 -14.89 5.19
C SER A 119 6.34 -13.46 5.20
N CYS A 120 5.51 -12.46 5.54
CA CYS A 120 5.92 -11.05 5.57
C CYS A 120 7.21 -10.84 6.40
N PRO A 121 8.26 -10.25 5.80
CA PRO A 121 9.57 -10.07 6.46
C PRO A 121 9.55 -8.98 7.55
N PHE A 122 8.53 -8.12 7.56
CA PHE A 122 8.39 -7.04 8.56
C PHE A 122 7.74 -7.51 9.87
N HIS A 123 7.34 -8.78 9.94
CA HIS A 123 6.78 -9.40 11.13
C HIS A 123 7.70 -10.52 11.60
N ILE A 124 8.40 -10.25 12.69
CA ILE A 124 9.23 -11.21 13.39
C ILE A 124 8.33 -11.97 14.37
N LYS A 125 8.41 -13.30 14.33
CA LYS A 125 7.49 -14.23 14.98
C LYS A 125 8.28 -15.28 15.75
N SER A 126 7.92 -15.54 17.00
CA SER A 126 8.56 -16.61 17.79
C SER A 126 8.34 -18.00 17.19
N GLU A 127 7.32 -18.16 16.35
CA GLU A 127 7.02 -19.40 15.64
C GLU A 127 8.09 -19.77 14.60
N ARG A 128 8.94 -18.81 14.15
CA ARG A 128 10.03 -19.08 13.21
C ARG A 128 11.35 -19.22 13.99
N GLU A 129 12.04 -20.34 13.81
CA GLU A 129 13.24 -20.68 14.59
C GLU A 129 14.33 -19.60 14.54
N MET A 130 14.60 -19.06 13.35
CA MET A 130 15.60 -18.00 13.14
C MET A 130 15.22 -16.67 13.79
N GLU A 131 13.93 -16.40 13.94
CA GLU A 131 13.41 -15.15 14.50
C GLU A 131 13.25 -15.22 16.01
N ARG A 132 13.03 -16.42 16.55
CA ARG A 132 12.95 -16.64 18.00
C ARG A 132 14.21 -16.13 18.70
N GLY A 133 15.40 -16.39 18.16
CA GLY A 133 16.66 -15.87 18.72
C GLY A 133 16.74 -14.34 18.74
N LEU A 134 16.13 -13.65 17.76
CA LEU A 134 16.05 -12.19 17.74
C LEU A 134 15.13 -11.65 18.83
N LEU A 135 14.00 -12.34 19.07
CA LEU A 135 13.05 -11.97 20.11
C LEU A 135 13.59 -12.26 21.52
N GLU A 136 14.27 -13.38 21.69
CA GLU A 136 14.99 -13.71 22.93
C GLU A 136 16.08 -12.67 23.20
N TYR A 137 16.87 -12.29 22.20
CA TYR A 137 17.84 -11.20 22.33
C TYR A 137 17.17 -9.90 22.80
N LEU A 138 16.04 -9.52 22.20
CA LEU A 138 15.31 -8.31 22.61
C LEU A 138 14.86 -8.37 24.08
N GLN A 139 14.41 -9.54 24.54
CA GLN A 139 14.06 -9.77 25.95
C GLN A 139 15.27 -9.67 26.88
N THR A 140 16.44 -10.17 26.46
CA THR A 140 17.69 -10.03 27.26
C THR A 140 18.12 -8.57 27.43
N GLN A 141 17.70 -7.68 26.53
CA GLN A 141 17.92 -6.23 26.67
C GLN A 141 16.91 -5.54 27.61
N GLY A 142 16.06 -6.30 28.31
CA GLY A 142 15.07 -5.78 29.25
C GLY A 142 13.81 -5.21 28.58
N VAL A 143 13.59 -5.52 27.30
CA VAL A 143 12.37 -5.11 26.58
C VAL A 143 11.39 -6.28 26.63
N GLU A 144 10.37 -6.17 27.48
CA GLU A 144 9.31 -7.18 27.60
C GLU A 144 8.18 -6.96 26.58
N PRO A 145 7.54 -8.04 26.09
CA PRO A 145 6.41 -7.92 25.18
C PRO A 145 5.18 -7.45 25.93
N GLU A 146 4.44 -6.50 25.33
CA GLU A 146 3.13 -6.14 25.87
C GLU A 146 2.08 -7.22 25.58
N GLN A 147 1.12 -7.40 26.48
CA GLN A 147 -0.02 -8.27 26.17
C GLN A 147 -0.91 -7.59 25.13
N MET A 148 -1.26 -8.33 24.08
CA MET A 148 -2.17 -7.82 23.06
C MET A 148 -3.56 -7.56 23.68
N ALA A 149 -3.91 -6.28 23.87
CA ALA A 149 -5.25 -5.90 24.32
C ALA A 149 -6.28 -6.38 23.30
N THR A 150 -7.24 -7.17 23.76
CA THR A 150 -8.29 -7.75 22.92
C THR A 150 -9.61 -7.09 23.30
N GLY A 151 -10.06 -6.04 22.59
CA GLY A 151 -11.39 -5.44 22.81
C GLY A 151 -11.47 -3.90 22.79
N ASP A 152 -12.60 -3.39 23.29
CA ASP A 152 -13.04 -1.98 23.30
C ASP A 152 -12.09 -1.00 24.03
N ASP A 153 -11.08 -1.51 24.75
CA ASP A 153 -10.01 -0.73 25.40
C ASP A 153 -9.05 -0.06 24.40
N GLU A 154 -9.04 -0.50 23.13
CA GLU A 154 -8.19 0.09 22.08
C GLU A 154 -8.61 1.54 21.74
N GLY A 155 -9.86 1.93 22.05
CA GLY A 155 -10.41 3.26 21.77
C GLY A 155 -9.93 4.38 22.71
N LEU A 156 -9.40 4.05 23.89
CA LEU A 156 -8.96 5.02 24.91
C LEU A 156 -7.45 5.30 24.89
N SER A 157 -6.66 4.47 24.22
CA SER A 157 -5.21 4.65 24.14
C SER A 157 -4.82 5.52 22.93
N PRO A 158 -3.82 6.41 23.06
CA PRO A 158 -3.29 7.12 21.90
C PRO A 158 -2.76 6.10 20.89
N THR A 159 -3.33 6.09 19.69
CA THR A 159 -2.89 5.23 18.59
C THR A 159 -1.90 5.98 17.71
N LEU A 160 -0.89 5.27 17.20
CA LEU A 160 -0.03 5.85 16.17
C LEU A 160 -0.87 6.08 14.90
N PRO A 161 -1.01 7.30 14.37
CA PRO A 161 -1.80 7.55 13.17
C PRO A 161 -1.26 6.75 11.98
N GLY A 162 -2.21 6.34 11.14
CA GLY A 162 -2.00 5.32 10.11
C GLY A 162 -2.44 3.91 10.52
N GLY A 163 -2.97 3.77 11.75
CA GLY A 163 -3.60 2.55 12.27
C GLY A 163 -2.63 1.36 12.41
N PRO A 164 -3.04 0.29 13.12
CA PRO A 164 -2.33 -0.99 13.10
C PRO A 164 -2.04 -1.39 11.66
N TRP A 165 -3.06 -1.29 10.79
CA TRP A 165 -3.02 -1.29 9.33
C TRP A 165 -4.33 -0.65 8.85
N ASP A 166 -4.28 0.54 8.23
CA ASP A 166 -5.45 1.08 7.53
C ASP A 166 -5.79 0.18 6.31
N TYR A 167 -6.48 -0.93 6.58
CA TYR A 167 -7.29 -1.65 5.60
C TYR A 167 -8.68 -1.87 6.19
N PRO A 168 -9.76 -1.55 5.46
CA PRO A 168 -11.02 -2.24 5.70
C PRO A 168 -10.72 -3.74 5.58
N SER A 169 -11.09 -4.51 6.61
CA SER A 169 -10.80 -5.94 6.79
C SER A 169 -10.61 -6.72 5.47
N SER A 170 -9.63 -7.62 5.39
CA SER A 170 -9.39 -8.50 4.22
C SER A 170 -10.61 -9.33 3.77
N ARG A 171 -11.71 -9.32 4.54
CA ARG A 171 -13.04 -9.80 4.11
C ARG A 171 -13.73 -8.82 3.16
N ARG A 172 -13.69 -7.50 3.42
CA ARG A 172 -14.26 -6.47 2.56
C ARG A 172 -13.60 -6.43 1.20
N ASN A 173 -12.26 -6.48 1.12
CA ASN A 173 -11.55 -6.44 -0.17
C ASN A 173 -11.75 -7.72 -1.01
N ARG A 174 -11.90 -8.91 -0.38
CA ARG A 174 -12.30 -10.13 -1.11
C ARG A 174 -13.74 -10.01 -1.61
N ASN A 175 -14.66 -9.58 -0.77
CA ASN A 175 -16.06 -9.40 -1.15
C ASN A 175 -16.22 -8.28 -2.19
N GLU A 176 -15.43 -7.22 -2.14
CA GLU A 176 -15.38 -6.13 -3.13
C GLU A 176 -14.83 -6.63 -4.46
N ARG A 177 -13.75 -7.43 -4.45
CA ARG A 177 -13.23 -8.07 -5.67
C ARG A 177 -14.26 -9.01 -6.29
N TYR A 178 -14.88 -9.87 -5.49
CA TYR A 178 -15.96 -10.74 -5.98
C TYR A 178 -17.18 -9.93 -6.43
N ALA A 179 -17.58 -8.90 -5.71
CA ALA A 179 -18.69 -8.03 -6.08
C ALA A 179 -18.41 -7.29 -7.39
N LEU A 180 -17.20 -6.79 -7.62
CA LEU A 180 -16.80 -6.14 -8.86
C LEU A 180 -16.75 -7.12 -10.03
N THR A 181 -16.26 -8.35 -9.82
CA THR A 181 -16.27 -9.40 -10.85
C THR A 181 -17.69 -9.84 -11.19
N ILE A 182 -18.54 -10.05 -10.18
CA ILE A 182 -19.96 -10.42 -10.38
C ILE A 182 -20.68 -9.27 -11.07
N LEU A 183 -20.54 -8.03 -10.60
CA LEU A 183 -21.14 -6.84 -11.22
C LEU A 183 -20.71 -6.68 -12.68
N GLY A 184 -19.42 -6.83 -12.97
CA GLY A 184 -18.90 -6.79 -14.34
C GLY A 184 -19.50 -7.87 -15.24
N SER A 185 -19.65 -9.10 -14.72
CA SER A 185 -20.28 -10.19 -15.48
C SER A 185 -21.77 -9.95 -15.73
N VAL A 186 -22.51 -9.47 -14.73
CA VAL A 186 -23.95 -9.17 -14.83
C VAL A 186 -24.20 -8.07 -15.86
N ILE A 187 -23.38 -7.02 -15.88
CA ILE A 187 -23.50 -5.91 -16.85
C ILE A 187 -23.39 -6.40 -18.30
N ILE A 188 -22.57 -7.42 -18.58
CA ILE A 188 -22.42 -7.98 -19.94
C ILE A 188 -23.56 -8.95 -20.29
N ILE A 189 -24.06 -9.72 -19.32
CA ILE A 189 -25.12 -10.72 -19.54
C ILE A 189 -26.48 -10.05 -19.80
N ILE A 190 -26.81 -8.95 -19.12
CA ILE A 190 -28.09 -8.24 -19.26
C ILE A 190 -28.44 -7.90 -20.73
N PRO A 191 -27.59 -7.21 -21.51
CA PRO A 191 -27.91 -6.87 -22.89
C PRO A 191 -28.05 -8.10 -23.79
N MET A 192 -27.30 -9.18 -23.51
CA MET A 192 -27.44 -10.45 -24.22
C MET A 192 -28.82 -11.07 -23.98
N VAL A 193 -29.29 -11.09 -22.73
CA VAL A 193 -30.62 -11.58 -22.37
C VAL A 193 -31.72 -10.73 -23.02
N ILE A 194 -31.61 -9.39 -22.99
CA ILE A 194 -32.60 -8.50 -23.60
C ILE A 194 -32.74 -8.78 -25.11
N MET A 195 -31.61 -8.97 -25.82
CA MET A 195 -31.63 -9.27 -27.26
C MET A 195 -32.25 -10.63 -27.58
N THR A 196 -32.17 -11.61 -26.67
CA THR A 196 -32.85 -12.90 -26.86
C THR A 196 -34.36 -12.82 -26.67
N TYR A 197 -34.84 -11.95 -25.76
CA TYR A 197 -36.27 -11.83 -25.46
C TYR A 197 -37.02 -10.84 -26.35
N VAL A 198 -36.35 -9.83 -26.90
CA VAL A 198 -36.96 -8.82 -27.77
C VAL A 198 -36.36 -8.94 -29.17
N PRO A 199 -36.90 -9.83 -30.02
CA PRO A 199 -36.43 -9.96 -31.41
C PRO A 199 -36.81 -8.70 -32.18
N GLY A 200 -35.81 -7.97 -32.68
CA GLY A 200 -36.03 -6.78 -33.49
C GLY A 200 -34.76 -5.96 -33.71
N ARG A 201 -34.53 -5.54 -34.96
CA ARG A 201 -33.33 -4.75 -35.34
C ARG A 201 -33.29 -3.38 -34.64
N THR A 202 -34.44 -2.74 -34.48
CA THR A 202 -34.55 -1.45 -33.79
C THR A 202 -34.34 -1.62 -32.28
N ALA A 203 -34.87 -2.71 -31.70
CA ALA A 203 -34.74 -3.03 -30.29
C ALA A 203 -33.28 -3.35 -29.91
N SER A 204 -32.54 -4.09 -30.74
CA SER A 204 -31.15 -4.43 -30.47
C SER A 204 -30.23 -3.20 -30.51
N ILE A 205 -30.38 -2.34 -31.52
CA ILE A 205 -29.62 -1.08 -31.62
C ILE A 205 -29.94 -0.17 -30.43
N ALA A 206 -31.22 -0.01 -30.07
CA ALA A 206 -31.62 0.78 -28.92
C ALA A 206 -31.04 0.25 -27.60
N THR A 207 -30.97 -1.07 -27.44
CA THR A 207 -30.38 -1.72 -26.25
C THR A 207 -28.88 -1.47 -26.16
N VAL A 208 -28.13 -1.54 -27.27
CA VAL A 208 -26.68 -1.25 -27.28
C VAL A 208 -26.39 0.20 -26.91
N ILE A 209 -27.11 1.15 -27.51
CA ILE A 209 -26.89 2.59 -27.26
C ILE A 209 -27.18 2.90 -25.78
N SER A 210 -28.31 2.45 -25.26
CA SER A 210 -28.70 2.69 -23.85
C SER A 210 -27.75 2.02 -22.85
N CYS A 211 -27.39 0.74 -23.05
CA CYS A 211 -26.46 0.03 -22.17
C CYS A 211 -25.04 0.60 -22.21
N THR A 212 -24.55 1.02 -23.39
CA THR A 212 -23.20 1.60 -23.51
C THR A 212 -23.13 2.97 -22.84
N MET A 213 -24.17 3.80 -22.99
CA MET A 213 -24.25 5.10 -22.33
C MET A 213 -24.33 4.96 -20.81
N PHE A 214 -25.13 4.00 -20.32
CA PHE A 214 -25.21 3.68 -18.89
C PHE A 214 -23.87 3.21 -18.33
N PHE A 215 -23.18 2.30 -19.04
CA PHE A 215 -21.85 1.82 -18.64
C PHE A 215 -20.82 2.95 -18.60
N ALA A 216 -20.79 3.82 -19.61
CA ALA A 216 -19.90 4.98 -19.64
C ALA A 216 -20.16 5.95 -18.46
N ALA A 217 -21.43 6.24 -18.17
CA ALA A 217 -21.80 7.10 -17.04
C ALA A 217 -21.44 6.47 -15.69
N ALA A 218 -21.74 5.18 -15.52
CA ALA A 218 -21.42 4.44 -14.29
C ALA A 218 -19.90 4.38 -14.05
N THR A 219 -19.12 4.05 -15.08
CA THR A 219 -17.65 3.98 -14.96
C THR A 219 -17.02 5.35 -14.69
N ALA A 220 -17.52 6.42 -15.30
CA ALA A 220 -17.08 7.78 -15.02
C ALA A 220 -17.40 8.20 -13.57
N TYR A 221 -18.57 7.82 -13.05
CA TYR A 221 -18.96 8.15 -11.68
C TYR A 221 -18.17 7.36 -10.62
N PHE A 222 -17.98 6.05 -10.83
CA PHE A 222 -17.31 5.18 -9.85
C PHE A 222 -15.77 5.25 -9.88
N SER A 223 -15.16 5.79 -10.93
CA SER A 223 -13.69 5.86 -11.08
C SER A 223 -13.17 7.28 -11.30
N PRO A 224 -13.37 8.22 -10.35
CA PRO A 224 -12.94 9.62 -10.51
C PRO A 224 -11.41 9.80 -10.55
N THR A 225 -10.65 8.79 -10.13
CA THR A 225 -9.18 8.82 -10.06
C THR A 225 -8.48 8.15 -11.24
N LYS A 226 -9.22 7.49 -12.15
CA LYS A 226 -8.62 6.81 -13.29
C LYS A 226 -8.31 7.79 -14.42
N PRO A 227 -7.21 7.58 -15.17
CA PRO A 227 -6.91 8.41 -16.33
C PRO A 227 -8.00 8.25 -17.41
N PRO A 228 -8.36 9.32 -18.14
CA PRO A 228 -9.45 9.31 -19.10
C PRO A 228 -9.27 8.29 -20.23
N LEU A 229 -8.01 7.97 -20.58
CA LEU A 229 -7.68 6.97 -21.59
C LEU A 229 -8.15 5.56 -21.20
N GLU A 230 -8.00 5.17 -19.94
CA GLU A 230 -8.46 3.84 -19.48
C GLU A 230 -9.98 3.71 -19.57
N LEU A 231 -10.71 4.79 -19.26
CA LEU A 231 -12.17 4.83 -19.37
C LEU A 231 -12.62 4.70 -20.84
N MET A 232 -11.92 5.37 -21.76
CA MET A 232 -12.20 5.25 -23.20
C MET A 232 -11.95 3.84 -23.72
N ILE A 233 -10.82 3.21 -23.34
CA ILE A 233 -10.49 1.84 -23.75
C ILE A 233 -11.53 0.84 -23.21
N ALA A 234 -11.92 0.96 -21.94
CA ALA A 234 -12.92 0.09 -21.34
C ALA A 234 -14.29 0.23 -22.02
N THR A 235 -14.71 1.46 -22.33
CA THR A 235 -15.98 1.73 -23.02
C THR A 235 -15.95 1.22 -24.46
N ALA A 236 -14.84 1.40 -25.17
CA ALA A 236 -14.67 0.88 -26.53
C ALA A 236 -14.71 -0.66 -26.56
N ALA A 237 -14.04 -1.32 -25.61
CA ALA A 237 -14.09 -2.77 -25.47
C ALA A 237 -15.51 -3.28 -25.19
N TYR A 238 -16.23 -2.61 -24.29
CA TYR A 238 -17.63 -2.95 -23.99
C TYR A 238 -18.54 -2.80 -25.22
N ALA A 239 -18.44 -1.67 -25.93
CA ALA A 239 -19.20 -1.42 -27.16
C ALA A 239 -18.90 -2.47 -28.25
N ALA A 240 -17.62 -2.82 -28.44
CA ALA A 240 -17.21 -3.82 -29.42
C ALA A 240 -17.87 -5.18 -29.15
N VAL A 241 -17.88 -5.64 -27.89
CA VAL A 241 -18.53 -6.89 -27.50
C VAL A 241 -20.03 -6.87 -27.82
N LEU A 242 -20.73 -5.78 -27.48
CA LEU A 242 -22.16 -5.65 -27.76
C LEU A 242 -22.47 -5.62 -29.27
N VAL A 243 -21.65 -4.94 -30.07
CA VAL A 243 -21.84 -4.84 -31.52
C VAL A 243 -21.69 -6.21 -32.20
N VAL A 244 -20.77 -7.06 -31.74
CA VAL A 244 -20.64 -8.45 -32.26
C VAL A 244 -21.93 -9.23 -32.03
N PHE A 245 -22.57 -9.09 -30.86
CA PHE A 245 -23.83 -9.77 -30.57
C PHE A 245 -24.99 -9.27 -31.42
N VAL A 246 -25.06 -7.97 -31.72
CA VAL A 246 -26.05 -7.42 -32.67
C VAL A 246 -25.83 -7.98 -34.07
N GLY A 247 -24.58 -8.06 -34.52
CA GLY A 247 -24.24 -8.63 -35.83
C GLY A 247 -24.70 -10.09 -35.97
N ALA A 248 -24.47 -10.91 -34.94
CA ALA A 248 -24.86 -12.32 -34.92
C ALA A 248 -26.38 -12.55 -34.82
N SER A 249 -27.11 -11.65 -34.17
CA SER A 249 -28.57 -11.78 -34.03
C SER A 249 -29.34 -11.32 -35.28
N VAL A 250 -28.74 -10.50 -36.14
CA VAL A 250 -29.32 -10.13 -37.44
C VAL A 250 -29.24 -11.30 -38.44
N THR A 251 -28.16 -12.07 -38.45
CA THR A 251 -27.97 -13.16 -39.42
C THR A 251 -28.92 -14.33 -39.17
N GLY A 252 -29.20 -14.69 -37.92
CA GLY A 252 -30.11 -15.79 -37.57
C GLY A 252 -31.58 -15.56 -37.93
N VAL A 253 -32.04 -14.30 -38.02
CA VAL A 253 -33.43 -13.98 -38.42
C VAL A 253 -33.65 -14.24 -39.90
N THR A 254 -32.65 -13.99 -40.74
CA THR A 254 -32.75 -14.19 -42.20
C THR A 254 -32.84 -15.65 -42.61
N ASP A 255 -32.32 -16.58 -41.80
CA ASP A 255 -32.35 -18.02 -42.12
C ASP A 255 -33.73 -18.64 -41.83
N HIS A 256 -34.49 -18.12 -40.86
CA HIS A 256 -35.86 -18.59 -40.59
C HIS A 256 -36.91 -18.12 -41.59
N MET A 257 -36.62 -17.10 -42.42
CA MET A 257 -37.53 -16.64 -43.49
C MET A 257 -37.30 -17.35 -44.83
N LYS A 258 -36.33 -18.27 -44.92
CA LYS A 258 -36.03 -19.06 -46.12
C LYS A 258 -36.45 -20.54 -46.04
N ALA A 259 -37.07 -20.96 -44.93
CA ALA A 259 -37.60 -22.32 -44.76
C ALA A 259 -39.12 -22.35 -44.94
#